data_AF-A0A839BKM1-F1
#
_entry.id   AF-A0A839BKM1-F1
#
_cell.length_a   1.000
_cell.length_b   1.000
_cell.length_c   1.000
_cell.angle_alpha   90.00
_cell.angle_beta   90.00
_cell.angle_gamma   90.00
#
_symmetry.space_group_name_H-M   'P 1'
#
loop_
_entity.id
_entity.type
_entity.pdbx_description
1 polymer ?
#
loop_
_entity_poly.entity_id
_entity_poly.type
_entity_poly.pdbx_seq_one_letter_code
_entity_poly.pdbx_strand_id
1 'polypeptide(L)'
;MKIQTITLAMLVVVSAPSRSAFQEREYNTWYIKNAVLYDMTQTSDGFPVMLSISQPERKSANLLVSYITEGRCGGTRQELNVNGKVLPATYYCVQVGQNRIEHFSVKDAQSVNGMVNHLKSDFTLLLQNDIKVWAANINAPKYGLAPRF
;
A
#
# COMPACT_ATOMS: atom_id res chain seq x y z
N MET A 1 5.07 55.19 -32.47
CA MET A 1 5.80 53.95 -32.10
C MET A 1 6.36 54.11 -30.70
N LYS A 2 6.10 53.18 -29.75
CA LYS A 2 6.79 52.97 -28.43
C LYS A 2 5.89 52.69 -27.20
N ILE A 3 4.65 52.22 -27.33
CA ILE A 3 3.88 51.80 -26.12
C ILE A 3 3.38 50.35 -26.20
N GLN A 4 3.20 49.78 -27.40
CA GLN A 4 2.63 48.44 -27.54
C GLN A 4 3.62 47.29 -27.35
N THR A 5 4.92 47.56 -27.28
CA THR A 5 5.95 46.50 -27.19
C THR A 5 6.26 46.08 -25.75
N ILE A 6 5.84 46.86 -24.75
CA ILE A 6 6.20 46.61 -23.34
C ILE A 6 5.22 45.65 -22.66
N THR A 7 3.96 45.61 -23.10
CA THR A 7 2.94 44.75 -22.48
C THR A 7 3.07 43.27 -22.83
N LEU A 8 3.72 42.91 -23.94
CA LEU A 8 3.91 41.51 -24.33
C LEU A 8 5.04 40.81 -23.55
N ALA A 9 6.00 41.57 -23.03
CA ALA A 9 7.15 41.01 -22.30
C ALA A 9 6.80 40.58 -20.87
N MET A 10 5.69 41.08 -20.30
CA MET A 10 5.31 40.81 -18.91
C MET A 10 4.55 39.49 -18.71
N LEU A 11 3.96 38.93 -19.78
CA LEU A 11 3.21 37.67 -19.71
C LEU A 11 4.06 36.40 -19.77
N VAL A 12 5.35 36.51 -20.12
CA VAL A 12 6.26 35.35 -20.18
C VAL A 12 6.89 35.04 -18.81
N VAL A 13 6.77 35.94 -17.82
CA VAL A 13 7.42 35.78 -16.50
C VAL A 13 6.51 35.07 -15.48
N VAL A 14 5.23 34.85 -15.81
CA VAL A 14 4.28 34.15 -14.92
C VAL A 14 3.98 32.72 -15.39
N SER A 15 4.87 32.12 -16.18
CA SER A 15 4.93 30.65 -16.25
C SER A 15 5.59 30.15 -14.97
N ALA A 16 4.89 30.26 -13.85
CA ALA A 16 5.24 29.46 -12.68
C ALA A 16 5.28 28.01 -13.16
N PRO A 17 6.39 27.27 -12.98
CA PRO A 17 6.32 25.84 -13.16
C PRO A 17 5.28 25.38 -12.16
N SER A 18 4.12 24.95 -12.66
CA SER A 18 3.25 24.08 -11.91
C SER A 18 4.14 22.90 -11.57
N ARG A 19 4.69 22.90 -10.35
CA ARG A 19 5.16 21.69 -9.73
C ARG A 19 3.88 20.88 -9.60
N SER A 20 3.57 20.10 -10.64
CA SER A 20 2.86 18.87 -10.44
C SER A 20 3.61 18.24 -9.28
N ALA A 21 3.03 18.29 -8.09
CA ALA A 21 3.41 17.40 -7.03
C ALA A 21 3.08 16.03 -7.63
N PHE A 22 4.02 15.50 -8.40
CA PHE A 22 4.10 14.10 -8.69
C PHE A 22 4.37 13.54 -7.30
N GLN A 23 3.28 13.29 -6.58
CA GLN A 23 3.30 12.50 -5.39
C GLN A 23 3.76 11.15 -5.91
N GLU A 24 5.09 10.96 -5.93
CA GLU A 24 5.70 9.69 -6.22
C GLU A 24 4.92 8.70 -5.38
N ARG A 25 4.13 7.87 -6.06
CA ARG A 25 3.48 6.73 -5.41
C ARG A 25 4.64 5.83 -5.08
N GLU A 26 5.26 6.08 -3.94
CA GLU A 26 6.35 5.28 -3.41
C GLU A 26 5.72 3.96 -2.95
N TYR A 27 5.45 3.09 -3.93
CA TYR A 27 5.22 1.69 -3.66
C TYR A 27 6.48 1.11 -3.02
N ASN A 28 6.30 0.06 -2.23
CA ASN A 28 7.38 -0.67 -1.57
C ASN A 28 8.17 0.26 -0.64
N THR A 29 7.47 1.13 0.08
CA THR A 29 8.04 2.02 1.09
C THR A 29 7.18 1.93 2.34
N TRP A 30 7.82 1.49 3.42
CA TRP A 30 7.21 1.38 4.72
C TRP A 30 7.12 2.75 5.39
N TYR A 31 5.93 3.05 5.89
CA TYR A 31 5.61 4.18 6.74
C TYR A 31 5.22 3.71 8.14
N ILE A 32 5.45 4.52 9.17
CA ILE A 32 5.00 4.23 10.54
C ILE A 32 4.29 5.44 11.16
N LYS A 33 3.14 5.19 11.79
CA LYS A 33 2.43 6.17 12.61
C LYS A 33 1.59 5.46 13.66
N ASN A 34 1.60 5.97 14.90
CA ASN A 34 0.80 5.43 16.02
C ASN A 34 0.97 3.91 16.21
N ALA A 35 2.20 3.41 16.10
CA ALA A 35 2.54 1.99 16.17
C ALA A 35 1.89 1.11 15.09
N VAL A 36 1.51 1.69 13.95
CA VAL A 36 1.03 0.96 12.76
C VAL A 36 2.03 1.18 11.63
N LEU A 37 2.51 0.09 11.04
CA LEU A 37 3.26 0.08 9.79
C LEU A 37 2.29 0.07 8.62
N TYR A 38 2.61 0.85 7.59
CA TYR A 38 1.84 0.94 6.35
C TYR A 38 2.76 0.73 5.17
N ASP A 39 2.31 0.00 4.17
CA ASP A 39 2.98 -0.12 2.88
C ASP A 39 1.95 -0.22 1.76
N MET A 40 2.38 0.10 0.56
CA MET A 40 1.62 -0.12 -0.66
C MET A 40 2.48 -0.89 -1.65
N THR A 41 1.92 -1.95 -2.22
CA THR A 41 2.53 -2.69 -3.32
C THR A 41 1.51 -2.85 -4.46
N GLN A 42 1.76 -3.77 -5.38
CA GLN A 42 0.92 -4.04 -6.52
C GLN A 42 0.69 -5.55 -6.70
N THR A 43 -0.44 -5.90 -7.31
CA THR A 43 -0.69 -7.23 -7.87
C THR A 43 0.18 -7.45 -9.11
N SER A 44 0.23 -8.67 -9.62
CA SER A 44 0.85 -8.99 -10.91
C SER A 44 0.31 -8.15 -12.07
N ASP A 45 -0.97 -7.78 -11.99
CA ASP A 45 -1.69 -7.01 -13.01
C ASP A 45 -1.55 -5.49 -12.80
N GLY A 46 -0.75 -5.05 -11.83
CA GLY A 46 -0.48 -3.64 -11.55
C GLY A 46 -1.54 -2.94 -10.70
N PHE A 47 -2.56 -3.66 -10.23
CA PHE A 47 -3.55 -3.10 -9.30
C PHE A 47 -2.92 -2.87 -7.94
N PRO A 48 -3.31 -1.81 -7.24
CA PRO A 48 -2.66 -1.47 -5.99
C PRO A 48 -3.11 -2.38 -4.84
N VAL A 49 -2.21 -2.59 -3.90
CA VAL A 49 -2.41 -3.36 -2.67
C VAL A 49 -2.04 -2.48 -1.50
N MET A 50 -2.94 -2.33 -0.54
CA MET A 50 -2.67 -1.72 0.75
C MET A 50 -2.34 -2.77 1.78
N LEU A 51 -1.29 -2.51 2.56
CA LEU A 51 -0.94 -3.28 3.74
C LEU A 51 -0.92 -2.38 4.96
N SER A 52 -1.39 -2.90 6.09
CA SER A 52 -1.06 -2.33 7.39
C SER A 52 -0.82 -3.40 8.44
N ILE A 53 0.20 -3.18 9.27
CA ILE A 53 0.55 -4.05 10.38
C ILE A 53 0.48 -3.22 11.65
N SER A 54 -0.53 -3.44 12.47
CA SER A 54 -0.68 -2.78 13.75
C SER A 54 0.16 -3.48 14.81
N GLN A 55 0.84 -2.69 15.63
CA GLN A 55 1.63 -3.13 16.78
C GLN A 55 2.58 -4.29 16.46
N PRO A 56 3.45 -4.17 15.44
CA PRO A 56 4.44 -5.19 15.12
C PRO A 56 5.28 -5.54 16.35
N GLU A 57 5.66 -6.81 16.47
CA GLU A 57 6.45 -7.38 17.57
C GLU A 57 5.72 -7.41 18.93
N ARG A 58 4.40 -7.17 18.94
CA ARG A 58 3.56 -7.25 20.15
C ARG A 58 2.59 -8.42 20.08
N LYS A 59 2.06 -8.84 21.23
CA LYS A 59 1.04 -9.89 21.34
C LYS A 59 -0.31 -9.50 20.72
N SER A 60 -0.52 -8.21 20.48
CA SER A 60 -1.70 -7.62 19.85
C SER A 60 -1.50 -7.32 18.36
N ALA A 61 -0.40 -7.81 17.77
CA ALA A 61 -0.10 -7.59 16.37
C ALA A 61 -1.23 -8.11 15.48
N ASN A 62 -1.62 -7.31 14.50
CA ASN A 62 -2.61 -7.69 13.50
C ASN A 62 -2.23 -7.11 12.13
N LEU A 63 -2.69 -7.79 11.09
CA LEU A 63 -2.42 -7.46 9.70
C LEU A 63 -3.74 -7.19 8.98
N LEU A 64 -3.75 -6.14 8.17
CA LEU A 64 -4.80 -5.87 7.21
C LEU A 64 -4.20 -5.75 5.82
N VAL A 65 -4.78 -6.50 4.88
CA VAL A 65 -4.43 -6.49 3.46
C VAL A 65 -5.67 -6.14 2.66
N SER A 66 -5.55 -5.23 1.70
CA SER A 66 -6.67 -4.83 0.85
C SER A 66 -6.22 -4.60 -0.58
N TYR A 67 -6.87 -5.24 -1.55
CA TYR A 67 -6.52 -5.11 -2.95
C TYR A 67 -7.71 -5.34 -3.87
N ILE A 68 -7.60 -4.83 -5.09
CA ILE A 68 -8.63 -4.96 -6.12
C ILE A 68 -8.39 -6.25 -6.91
N THR A 69 -9.46 -7.00 -7.17
CA THR A 69 -9.50 -8.09 -8.14
C THR A 69 -10.67 -7.95 -9.09
N GLU A 70 -10.54 -8.54 -10.27
CA GLU A 70 -11.64 -8.61 -11.23
C GLU A 70 -12.75 -9.54 -10.74
N GLY A 71 -13.99 -9.21 -11.12
CA GLY A 71 -15.15 -10.04 -10.87
C GLY A 71 -16.03 -9.56 -9.72
N ARG A 72 -17.01 -10.40 -9.36
CA ARG A 72 -18.01 -10.09 -8.34
C ARG A 72 -17.62 -10.65 -6.98
N CYS A 73 -18.03 -9.97 -5.91
CA CYS A 73 -17.98 -10.56 -4.59
C CYS A 73 -18.80 -11.87 -4.57
N GLY A 74 -18.17 -12.95 -4.14
CA GLY A 74 -18.78 -14.27 -4.03
C GLY A 74 -17.97 -15.18 -3.11
N GLY A 75 -18.66 -15.97 -2.29
CA GLY A 75 -18.07 -16.91 -1.34
C GLY A 75 -17.55 -16.29 -0.04
N THR A 76 -17.38 -17.12 0.99
CA THR A 76 -16.74 -16.79 2.27
C THR A 76 -15.30 -17.30 2.25
N ARG A 77 -14.37 -16.49 1.77
CA ARG A 77 -12.94 -16.87 1.76
C ARG A 77 -12.26 -16.44 3.05
N GLN A 78 -12.22 -17.27 4.08
CA GLN A 78 -11.68 -16.88 5.41
C GLN A 78 -10.17 -17.07 5.57
N GLU A 79 -9.41 -17.01 4.48
CA GLU A 79 -8.01 -17.41 4.49
C GLU A 79 -7.17 -16.49 3.62
N LEU A 80 -5.97 -16.15 4.12
CA LEU A 80 -4.93 -15.43 3.40
C LEU A 80 -3.73 -16.35 3.23
N ASN A 81 -3.28 -16.60 1.99
CA ASN A 81 -2.03 -17.32 1.77
C ASN A 81 -0.84 -16.35 1.87
N VAL A 82 0.16 -16.72 2.67
CA VAL A 82 1.42 -16.00 2.86
C VAL A 82 2.58 -17.01 2.78
N ASN A 83 3.47 -16.83 1.80
CA ASN A 83 4.61 -17.71 1.53
C ASN A 83 4.21 -19.19 1.39
N GLY A 84 3.06 -19.47 0.77
CA GLY A 84 2.52 -20.83 0.64
C GLY A 84 1.80 -21.34 1.89
N LYS A 85 1.85 -20.63 3.03
CA LYS A 85 1.15 -20.98 4.27
C LYS A 85 -0.21 -20.30 4.32
N VAL A 86 -1.24 -21.07 4.62
CA VAL A 86 -2.60 -20.57 4.82
C VAL A 86 -2.74 -19.99 6.23
N LEU A 87 -3.10 -18.71 6.32
CA LEU A 87 -3.38 -18.01 7.57
C LEU A 87 -4.89 -17.77 7.72
N PRO A 88 -5.48 -18.08 8.90
CA PRO A 88 -6.86 -17.70 9.20
C PRO A 88 -7.03 -16.18 9.15
N ALA A 89 -8.02 -15.72 8.38
CA ALA A 89 -8.30 -14.31 8.17
C ALA A 89 -9.80 -14.04 8.19
N THR A 90 -10.21 -12.92 8.81
CA THR A 90 -11.53 -12.38 8.54
C THR A 90 -11.53 -11.75 7.16
N TYR A 91 -12.49 -12.14 6.32
CA TYR A 91 -12.61 -11.65 4.95
C TYR A 91 -13.85 -10.80 4.77
N TYR A 92 -13.67 -9.69 4.07
CA TYR A 92 -14.73 -8.79 3.68
C TYR A 92 -14.52 -8.37 2.22
N CYS A 93 -15.60 -8.29 1.47
CA CYS A 93 -15.55 -7.97 0.04
C CYS A 93 -16.49 -6.81 -0.26
N VAL A 94 -16.01 -5.83 -1.02
CA VAL A 94 -16.79 -4.68 -1.49
C VAL A 94 -16.83 -4.67 -3.00
N GLN A 95 -18.04 -4.61 -3.57
CA GLN A 95 -18.21 -4.51 -5.02
C GLN A 95 -17.88 -3.08 -5.50
N VAL A 96 -17.05 -2.97 -6.55
CA VAL A 96 -16.69 -1.69 -7.19
C VAL A 96 -16.78 -1.84 -8.71
N GLY A 97 -17.92 -1.48 -9.28
CA GLY A 97 -18.17 -1.67 -10.71
C GLY A 97 -18.11 -3.16 -11.10
N GLN A 98 -17.27 -3.48 -12.09
CA GLN A 98 -17.00 -4.86 -12.52
C GLN A 98 -15.92 -5.57 -11.68
N ASN A 99 -15.27 -4.84 -10.77
CA ASN A 99 -14.23 -5.34 -9.89
C ASN A 99 -14.75 -5.47 -8.46
N ARG A 100 -13.93 -6.05 -7.59
CA ARG A 100 -14.16 -6.12 -6.15
C ARG A 100 -12.91 -5.74 -5.39
N ILE A 101 -13.09 -5.16 -4.22
CA ILE A 101 -12.02 -4.97 -3.24
C ILE A 101 -12.12 -6.12 -2.24
N GLU A 102 -11.04 -6.87 -2.11
CA GLU A 102 -10.89 -7.93 -1.13
C GLU A 102 -10.14 -7.39 0.09
N HIS A 103 -10.72 -7.55 1.27
CA HIS A 103 -10.11 -7.18 2.55
C HIS A 103 -9.86 -8.43 3.39
N PHE A 104 -8.63 -8.60 3.86
CA PHE A 104 -8.24 -9.67 4.77
C PHE A 104 -7.71 -9.07 6.07
N SER A 105 -8.20 -9.55 7.20
CA SER A 105 -7.74 -9.19 8.54
C SER A 105 -7.24 -10.42 9.29
N VAL A 106 -5.94 -10.50 9.54
CA VAL A 106 -5.31 -11.57 10.32
C VAL A 106 -5.04 -11.07 11.74
N LYS A 107 -5.58 -11.79 12.73
CA LYS A 107 -5.44 -11.47 14.16
C LYS A 107 -4.47 -12.39 14.91
N ASP A 108 -3.93 -13.41 14.25
CA ASP A 108 -2.92 -14.27 14.83
C ASP A 108 -1.57 -13.52 14.92
N ALA A 109 -1.31 -12.93 16.10
CA ALA A 109 -0.13 -12.14 16.34
C ALA A 109 1.17 -12.94 16.15
N GLN A 110 1.17 -14.26 16.37
CA GLN A 110 2.36 -15.08 16.15
C GLN A 110 2.73 -15.14 14.67
N SER A 111 1.77 -15.42 13.80
CA SER A 111 2.01 -15.42 12.34
C SER A 111 2.35 -14.02 11.83
N VAL A 112 1.65 -12.97 12.29
CA VAL A 112 1.95 -11.59 11.89
C VAL A 112 3.36 -11.18 12.30
N ASN A 113 3.78 -11.47 13.53
CA ASN A 113 5.15 -11.17 13.96
C ASN A 113 6.19 -12.01 13.21
N GLY A 114 5.86 -13.25 12.86
CA GLY A 114 6.70 -14.06 11.95
C GLY A 114 6.90 -13.39 10.59
N MET A 115 5.84 -12.83 10.01
CA MET A 115 5.90 -12.07 8.76
C MET A 115 6.77 -10.81 8.90
N VAL A 116 6.62 -10.06 9.99
CA VAL A 116 7.44 -8.86 10.26
C VAL A 116 8.91 -9.23 10.37
N ASN A 117 9.24 -10.30 11.10
CA ASN A 117 10.62 -10.76 11.26
C ASN A 117 11.24 -11.19 9.93
N HIS A 118 10.46 -11.88 9.08
CA HIS A 118 10.88 -12.26 7.73
C HIS A 118 11.21 -11.03 6.88
N LEU A 119 10.35 -10.01 6.88
CA LEU A 119 10.60 -8.74 6.18
C LEU A 119 11.81 -7.99 6.73
N LYS A 120 11.96 -7.92 8.06
CA LYS A 120 13.13 -7.28 8.70
C LYS A 120 14.45 -7.99 8.42
N SER A 121 14.38 -9.26 8.00
CA SER A 121 15.53 -10.05 7.57
C SER A 121 15.82 -9.90 6.07
N ASP A 122 15.31 -8.83 5.44
CA ASP A 122 15.47 -8.46 4.03
C ASP A 122 14.86 -9.45 3.01
N PHE A 123 13.93 -10.30 3.45
CA PHE A 123 13.21 -11.20 2.55
C PHE A 123 11.83 -10.66 2.16
N THR A 124 11.52 -10.75 0.87
CA THR A 124 10.18 -10.48 0.33
C THR A 124 9.17 -11.50 0.84
N LEU A 125 7.98 -11.03 1.20
CA LEU A 125 6.81 -11.88 1.42
C LEU A 125 6.01 -12.02 0.12
N LEU A 126 5.54 -13.23 -0.15
CA LEU A 126 4.59 -13.53 -1.22
C LEU A 126 3.22 -13.74 -0.60
N LEU A 127 2.29 -12.83 -0.87
CA LEU A 127 0.88 -13.05 -0.56
C LEU A 127 0.23 -13.80 -1.74
N GLN A 128 -1.00 -14.26 -1.55
CA GLN A 128 -1.78 -14.90 -2.61
C GLN A 128 -1.84 -14.08 -3.90
N ASN A 129 -1.99 -14.77 -5.03
CA ASN A 129 -2.00 -14.17 -6.37
C ASN A 129 -0.70 -13.43 -6.70
N ASP A 130 0.44 -13.96 -6.26
CA ASP A 130 1.79 -13.44 -6.51
C ASP A 130 2.01 -11.96 -6.12
N ILE A 131 1.26 -11.47 -5.14
CA ILE A 131 1.46 -10.13 -4.58
C ILE A 131 2.77 -10.13 -3.78
N LYS A 132 3.73 -9.30 -4.20
CA LYS A 132 5.05 -9.19 -3.57
C LYS A 132 5.06 -8.04 -2.57
N VAL A 133 5.31 -8.32 -1.30
CA VAL A 133 5.55 -7.30 -0.26
C VAL A 133 7.05 -7.27 0.03
N TRP A 134 7.68 -6.14 -0.26
CA TRP A 134 9.13 -6.00 -0.19
C TRP A 134 9.57 -5.58 1.21
N ALA A 135 10.74 -6.05 1.63
CA ALA A 135 11.36 -5.60 2.89
C ALA A 135 11.65 -4.08 2.86
N ALA A 136 12.20 -3.59 1.75
CA ALA A 136 12.48 -2.17 1.52
C ALA A 136 13.10 -1.49 2.76
N ASN A 137 12.49 -0.40 3.24
CA ASN A 137 12.93 0.33 4.43
C ASN A 137 12.19 -0.09 5.72
N ILE A 138 11.68 -1.32 5.85
CA ILE A 138 10.92 -1.73 7.06
C ILE A 138 11.72 -1.62 8.36
N ASN A 139 13.05 -1.73 8.28
CA ASN A 139 13.95 -1.54 9.42
C ASN A 139 14.10 -0.06 9.82
N ALA A 140 13.78 0.87 8.91
CA ALA A 140 13.80 2.32 9.13
C ALA A 140 12.63 3.00 8.37
N PRO A 141 11.36 2.76 8.80
CA PRO A 141 10.19 3.24 8.10
C PRO A 141 10.10 4.77 8.16
N LYS A 142 9.58 5.40 7.10
CA LYS A 142 9.32 6.84 7.08
C LYS A 142 8.20 7.17 8.06
N TYR A 143 8.30 8.27 8.81
CA TYR A 143 7.18 8.69 9.65
C TYR A 143 6.01 9.17 8.79
N GLY A 144 4.80 8.68 9.07
CA GLY A 144 3.59 9.13 8.38
C GLY A 144 2.67 7.99 7.97
N LEU A 145 1.89 8.25 6.92
CA LEU A 145 1.02 7.28 6.29
C LEU A 145 1.46 7.11 4.84
N ALA A 146 1.24 5.91 4.30
CA ALA A 146 1.42 5.67 2.87
C ALA A 146 0.52 6.64 2.05
N PRO A 147 0.89 6.94 0.79
CA PRO A 147 0.07 7.77 -0.10
C PRO A 147 -1.40 7.31 -0.17
N ARG A 148 -2.32 8.25 -0.33
CA ARG A 148 -3.77 7.93 -0.49
C ARG A 148 -4.08 7.65 -1.97
N PHE A 149 -5.12 6.86 -2.22
CA PHE A 149 -5.74 6.70 -3.54
C PHE A 149 -6.63 7.88 -3.90
#